data_AF-A0A957ZC91-F1
#
_entry.id   AF-A0A957ZC91-F1
#
_cell.length_a   1.000
_cell.length_b   1.000
_cell.length_c   1.000
_cell.angle_alpha   90.00
_cell.angle_beta   90.00
_cell.angle_gamma   90.00
#
_symmetry.space_group_name_H-M   'P 1'
#
loop_
_entity.id
_entity.type
_entity.pdbx_description
1 polymer ?
#
loop_
_entity_poly.entity_id
_entity_poly.type
_entity_poly.pdbx_seq_one_letter_code
_entity_poly.pdbx_strand_id
1 'polypeptide(L)'
;TLGVRVSRAAFATLDQKLYLNVWFDGNRDGDWQDTGECIFDNQHKAQSFEWIVQNWTIDPSTIPAGGYIDIKVPTKLIYNAKPDAPAWMRFTLSEQPAVKPAAGLPDGRGPQQPATFRTGETEDYLRPGKQQGEPGQIGIDKTAQTSTSPVNVGDIIEYSVYLTHSGGTAPASTSMVDQLPAEVVLASPPVVTELTPSAAPLVANFNAASGPNGAVEWSGTLSPGAAIRIDFKVRVRYCPPNGVIQNIAVAHQVDGSEIKALADVKVDCTITKPGLDLQKHIIIRDGQTISEVVSSPIVGNNVLGYVLRLSSTDGMTHSVTVSDTLPAGITAVSANASSGVATIVSGGQAVQWTGVVGPANSPVEIRIRIQLADRIECDQRLINVAKWITRQHGGASNEVVLWLACSDLGDAPDSTNHAGAAMLAYPGTGAHYPTVFDVAAPERGPKHLRPRPFHLGRGVTAEAEADLGFDQDGVNNIRPAANTPNLDKRDDGLLAPSSFAHCQINTMKIRVSISPAAVAAFGQNKGYLNVWV
;
A
#
# COMPACT_ATOMS: atom_id res chain seq x y z
N THR A 1 0.79 42.80 12.96
CA THR A 1 -0.32 42.79 13.94
C THR A 1 -0.23 44.03 14.79
N LEU A 2 -1.35 44.53 15.30
CA LEU A 2 -1.45 45.72 16.13
C LEU A 2 -1.90 45.29 17.54
N GLY A 3 -1.21 45.75 18.59
CA GLY A 3 -1.68 45.59 19.97
C GLY A 3 -2.67 46.69 20.31
N VAL A 4 -3.89 46.33 20.69
CA VAL A 4 -4.97 47.29 21.01
C VAL A 4 -5.51 46.99 22.39
N ARG A 5 -5.58 48.03 23.23
CA ARG A 5 -6.30 47.97 24.49
C ARG A 5 -7.72 48.46 24.29
N VAL A 6 -8.70 47.65 24.68
CA VAL A 6 -10.12 48.03 24.61
C VAL A 6 -10.68 48.00 26.02
N SER A 7 -11.29 49.12 26.43
CA SER A 7 -11.85 49.29 27.78
C SER A 7 -13.37 49.32 27.74
N ARG A 8 -14.01 48.82 28.81
CA ARG A 8 -15.47 48.85 28.98
C ARG A 8 -15.82 49.59 30.26
N ALA A 9 -16.70 50.59 30.17
CA ALA A 9 -17.19 51.30 31.35
C ALA A 9 -18.02 50.37 32.28
N ALA A 10 -17.98 50.61 33.59
CA ALA A 10 -18.62 49.75 34.60
C ALA A 10 -20.14 49.61 34.41
N PHE A 11 -20.81 50.63 33.89
CA PHE A 11 -22.26 50.66 33.69
C PHE A 11 -22.68 50.42 32.23
N ALA A 12 -21.75 50.05 31.34
CA ALA A 12 -22.06 49.78 29.95
C ALA A 12 -22.81 48.44 29.82
N THR A 13 -24.07 48.49 29.38
CA THR A 13 -24.94 47.32 29.18
C THR A 13 -25.00 46.86 27.73
N LEU A 14 -23.98 47.18 26.92
CA LEU A 14 -23.97 46.87 25.50
C LEU A 14 -23.56 45.40 25.28
N ASP A 15 -24.46 44.61 24.72
CA ASP A 15 -24.22 43.20 24.37
C ASP A 15 -24.03 42.98 22.84
N GLN A 16 -24.04 44.07 22.06
CA GLN A 16 -23.83 44.01 20.61
C GLN A 16 -22.32 44.02 20.27
N LYS A 17 -21.94 43.25 19.24
CA LYS A 17 -20.58 43.27 18.67
C LYS A 17 -20.16 44.68 18.26
N LEU A 18 -18.92 45.03 18.58
CA LEU A 18 -18.27 46.25 18.12
C LEU A 18 -17.31 45.92 16.97
N TYR A 19 -17.08 46.90 16.10
CA TYR A 19 -16.18 46.81 14.96
C TYR A 19 -15.03 47.80 15.17
N LEU A 20 -13.83 47.27 15.29
CA LEU A 20 -12.60 48.06 15.23
C LEU A 20 -12.20 48.23 13.78
N ASN A 21 -11.98 49.48 13.39
CA ASN A 21 -11.36 49.83 12.12
C ASN A 21 -10.17 50.73 12.36
N VAL A 22 -9.16 50.58 11.50
CA VAL A 22 -7.96 51.40 11.55
C VAL A 22 -7.59 51.81 10.12
N TRP A 23 -7.42 53.12 9.93
CA TRP A 23 -6.89 53.71 8.71
C TRP A 23 -5.52 54.32 8.95
N PHE A 24 -4.70 54.34 7.90
CA PHE A 24 -3.35 54.89 7.88
C PHE A 24 -3.14 55.61 6.55
N ASP A 25 -2.98 56.94 6.59
CA ASP A 25 -2.68 57.79 5.42
C ASP A 25 -1.25 57.51 4.94
N GLY A 26 -1.16 56.53 4.06
CA GLY A 26 0.05 55.85 3.68
C GLY A 26 0.83 56.54 2.59
N ASN A 27 0.16 57.26 1.71
CA ASN A 27 0.81 58.08 0.68
C ASN A 27 0.97 59.56 1.11
N ARG A 28 0.30 59.98 2.20
CA ARG A 28 0.27 61.35 2.74
C ARG A 28 -0.34 62.33 1.77
N ASP A 29 -1.43 61.94 1.13
CA ASP A 29 -2.17 62.80 0.22
C ASP A 29 -3.38 63.50 0.89
N GLY A 30 -3.65 63.16 2.15
CA GLY A 30 -4.67 63.79 2.97
C GLY A 30 -6.01 63.07 2.97
N ASP A 31 -6.08 61.85 2.44
CA ASP A 31 -7.22 60.95 2.64
C ASP A 31 -6.81 59.56 3.14
N TRP A 32 -7.75 58.61 3.18
CA TRP A 32 -7.54 57.25 3.67
C TRP A 32 -8.10 56.18 2.72
N GLN A 33 -8.37 56.56 1.48
CA GLN A 33 -9.12 55.74 0.51
C GLN A 33 -8.24 55.11 -0.55
N ASP A 34 -6.97 54.86 -0.24
CA ASP A 34 -6.05 54.27 -1.19
C ASP A 34 -5.68 52.81 -0.97
N THR A 35 -5.22 52.24 -2.07
CA THR A 35 -4.50 50.97 -2.11
C THR A 35 -3.19 51.15 -2.85
N GLY A 36 -2.24 50.27 -2.58
CA GLY A 36 -0.97 50.20 -3.28
C GLY A 36 -0.62 48.78 -3.68
N GLU A 37 0.51 48.63 -4.37
CA GLU A 37 1.10 47.32 -4.64
C GLU A 37 2.27 47.06 -3.67
N CYS A 38 2.22 45.94 -2.97
CA CYS A 38 3.40 45.31 -2.40
C CYS A 38 4.01 44.41 -3.47
N ILE A 39 5.23 44.75 -3.89
CA ILE A 39 6.02 43.94 -4.82
C ILE A 39 6.97 43.10 -3.98
N PHE A 40 6.86 41.77 -4.07
CA PHE A 40 7.77 40.84 -3.38
C PHE A 40 8.87 40.36 -4.32
N ASP A 41 8.57 40.27 -5.63
CA ASP A 41 9.51 40.05 -6.74
C ASP A 41 8.87 40.50 -8.07
N ASN A 42 9.52 40.24 -9.20
CA ASN A 42 9.05 40.64 -10.54
C ASN A 42 7.72 39.99 -11.00
N GLN A 43 7.21 38.97 -10.31
CA GLN A 43 6.02 38.20 -10.70
C GLN A 43 4.93 38.15 -9.62
N HIS A 44 5.28 38.39 -8.35
CA HIS A 44 4.37 38.34 -7.21
C HIS A 44 4.07 39.73 -6.68
N LYS A 45 2.81 40.13 -6.84
CA LYS A 45 2.25 41.38 -6.34
C LYS A 45 1.06 41.10 -5.45
N ALA A 46 0.97 41.79 -4.32
CA ALA A 46 -0.23 41.80 -3.49
C ALA A 46 -0.70 43.23 -3.25
N GLN A 47 -2.00 43.39 -3.04
CA GLN A 47 -2.58 44.69 -2.76
C GLN A 47 -2.37 45.08 -1.29
N SER A 48 -1.85 46.28 -1.07
CA SER A 48 -1.81 46.96 0.24
C SER A 48 -2.95 47.97 0.36
N PHE A 49 -3.31 48.30 1.60
CA PHE A 49 -4.47 49.13 1.92
C PHE A 49 -4.08 50.20 2.94
N GLU A 50 -4.75 51.35 2.87
CA GLU A 50 -4.76 52.32 3.96
C GLU A 50 -5.78 51.94 5.04
N TRP A 51 -6.86 51.24 4.67
CA TRP A 51 -7.76 50.59 5.61
C TRP A 51 -7.17 49.27 6.13
N ILE A 52 -6.30 49.37 7.14
CA ILE A 52 -5.41 48.30 7.59
C ILE A 52 -6.05 47.35 8.60
N VAL A 53 -7.08 47.76 9.33
CA VAL A 53 -7.92 46.86 10.13
C VAL A 53 -9.35 47.03 9.64
N GLN A 54 -9.91 45.97 9.08
CA GLN A 54 -11.16 46.02 8.34
C GLN A 54 -12.27 45.27 9.09
N ASN A 55 -13.13 46.01 9.77
CA ASN A 55 -14.27 45.53 10.54
C ASN A 55 -13.92 44.39 11.50
N TRP A 56 -12.81 44.54 12.23
CA TRP A 56 -12.40 43.53 13.20
C TRP A 56 -13.42 43.46 14.33
N THR A 57 -14.00 42.28 14.55
CA THR A 57 -15.11 42.12 15.48
C THR A 57 -14.59 41.96 16.90
N ILE A 58 -15.13 42.76 17.82
CA ILE A 58 -14.89 42.67 19.26
C ILE A 58 -16.20 42.29 19.93
N ASP A 59 -16.14 41.29 20.79
CA ASP A 59 -17.26 40.91 21.65
C ASP A 59 -17.10 41.62 23.02
N PRO A 60 -17.94 42.62 23.34
CA PRO A 60 -17.81 43.36 24.59
C PRO A 60 -18.06 42.53 25.85
N SER A 61 -18.73 41.37 25.72
CA SER A 61 -18.94 40.46 26.85
C SER A 61 -17.63 39.84 27.35
N THR A 62 -16.59 39.83 26.51
CA THR A 62 -15.25 39.36 26.88
C THR A 62 -14.44 40.40 27.66
N ILE A 63 -14.93 41.64 27.77
CA ILE A 63 -14.26 42.73 28.49
C ILE A 63 -14.91 42.91 29.86
N PRO A 64 -14.16 42.81 30.97
CA PRO A 64 -14.70 43.03 32.31
C PRO A 64 -15.35 44.41 32.43
N ALA A 65 -16.52 44.50 33.08
CA ALA A 65 -17.16 45.78 33.35
C ALA A 65 -16.26 46.67 34.23
N GLY A 66 -15.94 47.87 33.76
CA GLY A 66 -14.98 48.78 34.40
C GLY A 66 -13.51 48.40 34.16
N GLY A 67 -13.24 47.42 33.31
CA GLY A 67 -11.91 46.91 33.00
C GLY A 67 -11.53 47.04 31.52
N TYR A 68 -10.48 46.33 31.12
CA TYR A 68 -9.94 46.33 29.77
C TYR A 68 -9.39 44.96 29.38
N ILE A 69 -9.19 44.76 28.07
CA ILE A 69 -8.42 43.66 27.50
C ILE A 69 -7.39 44.20 26.51
N ASP A 70 -6.26 43.50 26.38
CA ASP A 70 -5.27 43.73 25.34
C ASP A 70 -5.41 42.65 24.26
N ILE A 71 -5.71 43.06 23.03
CA ILE A 71 -5.91 42.16 21.89
C ILE A 71 -4.84 42.38 20.82
N LYS A 72 -4.41 41.30 20.18
CA LYS A 72 -3.56 41.35 18.98
C LYS A 72 -4.44 41.27 17.74
N VAL A 73 -4.50 42.36 16.99
CA VAL A 73 -5.35 42.48 15.80
C VAL A 73 -4.47 42.33 14.55
N PRO A 74 -4.74 41.36 13.65
CA PRO A 74 -4.03 41.27 12.38
C PRO A 74 -4.39 42.45 11.48
N THR A 75 -3.38 42.98 10.79
CA THR A 75 -3.56 44.04 9.80
C THR A 75 -3.60 43.43 8.40
N LYS A 76 -4.23 44.11 7.44
CA LYS A 76 -3.92 43.93 6.02
C LYS A 76 -2.51 44.43 5.72
N LEU A 77 -2.00 44.15 4.52
CA LEU A 77 -0.78 44.76 4.03
C LEU A 77 -0.96 46.29 4.04
N ILE A 78 -0.06 46.99 4.72
CA ILE A 78 -0.18 48.43 4.97
C ILE A 78 0.42 49.18 3.78
N TYR A 79 -0.36 50.05 3.14
CA TYR A 79 0.20 50.97 2.16
C TYR A 79 0.96 52.09 2.90
N ASN A 80 2.25 52.27 2.63
CA ASN A 80 3.06 53.29 3.30
C ASN A 80 4.21 53.76 2.38
N ALA A 81 3.89 54.68 1.47
CA ALA A 81 4.82 55.13 0.43
C ALA A 81 5.99 56.00 0.95
N LYS A 82 5.90 56.58 2.16
CA LYS A 82 6.93 57.49 2.73
C LYS A 82 7.18 57.23 4.23
N PRO A 83 7.66 56.05 4.64
CA PRO A 83 7.62 55.55 6.02
C PRO A 83 8.32 56.42 7.08
N ASP A 84 9.26 57.24 6.63
CA ASP A 84 10.06 58.22 7.36
C ASP A 84 9.33 59.54 7.63
N ALA A 85 8.23 59.82 6.92
CA ALA A 85 7.38 60.97 7.17
C ALA A 85 6.25 60.61 8.16
N PRO A 86 5.80 61.57 8.99
CA PRO A 86 4.62 61.39 9.81
C PRO A 86 3.39 61.09 8.94
N ALA A 87 2.45 60.33 9.48
CA ALA A 87 1.23 59.94 8.79
C ALA A 87 0.07 59.93 9.79
N TRP A 88 -1.11 60.31 9.33
CA TRP A 88 -2.31 60.26 10.15
C TRP A 88 -2.84 58.84 10.23
N MET A 89 -3.20 58.45 11.44
CA MET A 89 -3.91 57.21 11.74
C MET A 89 -5.25 57.54 12.35
N ARG A 90 -6.28 56.82 11.94
CA ARG A 90 -7.60 56.87 12.57
C ARG A 90 -7.96 55.51 13.12
N PHE A 91 -8.34 55.48 14.38
CA PHE A 91 -8.98 54.35 15.02
C PHE A 91 -10.46 54.66 15.18
N THR A 92 -11.32 53.73 14.78
CA THR A 92 -12.75 53.83 15.11
C THR A 92 -13.21 52.53 15.75
N LEU A 93 -13.88 52.64 16.88
CA LEU A 93 -14.65 51.57 17.48
C LEU A 93 -16.12 51.95 17.37
N SER A 94 -16.96 51.11 16.76
CA SER A 94 -18.37 51.43 16.52
C SER A 94 -19.26 50.20 16.59
N GLU A 95 -20.56 50.36 16.85
CA GLU A 95 -21.52 49.23 16.83
C GLU A 95 -21.92 48.76 15.42
N GLN A 96 -21.45 49.49 14.40
CA GLN A 96 -21.70 49.20 12.98
C GLN A 96 -20.36 49.11 12.23
N PRO A 97 -20.29 48.34 11.13
CA PRO A 97 -19.13 48.34 10.24
C PRO A 97 -18.79 49.74 9.69
N ALA A 98 -17.55 49.90 9.23
CA ALA A 98 -17.11 51.11 8.53
C ALA A 98 -18.01 51.42 7.32
N VAL A 99 -18.31 52.70 7.12
CA VAL A 99 -19.10 53.15 5.98
C VAL A 99 -18.26 53.07 4.72
N LYS A 100 -18.81 52.46 3.67
CA LYS A 100 -18.23 52.46 2.33
C LYS A 100 -19.00 53.45 1.43
N PRO A 101 -18.33 54.44 0.81
CA PRO A 101 -18.98 55.31 -0.15
C PRO A 101 -19.45 54.56 -1.40
N ALA A 102 -20.47 55.08 -2.08
CA ALA A 102 -21.06 54.46 -3.27
C ALA A 102 -20.06 54.33 -4.43
N ALA A 103 -19.13 55.27 -4.54
CA ALA A 103 -17.97 55.21 -5.42
C ALA A 103 -16.73 55.45 -4.55
N GLY A 104 -15.79 54.49 -4.53
CA GLY A 104 -14.54 54.58 -3.78
C GLY A 104 -14.30 53.45 -2.78
N LEU A 105 -13.15 53.53 -2.12
CA LEU A 105 -12.78 52.66 -1.01
C LEU A 105 -13.30 53.26 0.32
N PRO A 106 -13.45 52.44 1.37
CA PRO A 106 -13.76 52.95 2.70
C PRO A 106 -12.67 53.93 3.19
N ASP A 107 -13.08 55.14 3.51
CA ASP A 107 -12.20 56.31 3.69
C ASP A 107 -12.26 56.86 5.13
N GLY A 108 -12.70 56.04 6.08
CA GLY A 108 -12.82 56.45 7.49
C GLY A 108 -13.96 57.42 7.78
N ARG A 109 -14.89 57.65 6.84
CA ARG A 109 -16.09 58.47 7.08
C ARG A 109 -17.12 57.76 7.98
N GLY A 110 -17.91 58.57 8.68
CA GLY A 110 -19.07 58.10 9.44
C GLY A 110 -20.35 58.05 8.61
N PRO A 111 -21.50 57.68 9.22
CA PRO A 111 -22.81 57.71 8.57
C PRO A 111 -23.17 59.12 8.09
N GLN A 112 -23.93 59.21 7.00
CA GLN A 112 -24.37 60.49 6.45
C GLN A 112 -25.36 61.17 7.40
N GLN A 113 -25.14 62.45 7.71
CA GLN A 113 -26.05 63.26 8.54
C GLN A 113 -27.50 63.16 8.01
N PRO A 114 -28.51 62.94 8.89
CA PRO A 114 -28.46 63.03 10.36
C PRO A 114 -28.08 61.72 11.08
N ALA A 115 -27.74 60.65 10.37
CA ALA A 115 -27.31 59.40 11.01
C ALA A 115 -25.96 59.56 11.71
N THR A 116 -25.77 58.81 12.79
CA THR A 116 -24.56 58.80 13.63
C THR A 116 -24.29 57.39 14.15
N PHE A 117 -23.05 57.14 14.59
CA PHE A 117 -22.77 55.96 15.42
C PHE A 117 -23.33 56.20 16.83
N ARG A 118 -23.94 55.17 17.42
CA ARG A 118 -24.56 55.25 18.75
C ARG A 118 -23.56 55.05 19.89
N THR A 119 -22.52 54.25 19.66
CA THR A 119 -21.55 53.85 20.68
C THR A 119 -20.14 53.72 20.12
N GLY A 120 -19.16 53.75 21.02
CA GLY A 120 -17.75 53.70 20.69
C GLY A 120 -17.15 55.09 20.50
N GLU A 121 -15.99 55.14 19.86
CA GLU A 121 -15.18 56.36 19.77
C GLU A 121 -14.31 56.36 18.50
N THR A 122 -13.81 57.55 18.17
CA THR A 122 -12.85 57.76 17.10
C THR A 122 -11.65 58.52 17.67
N GLU A 123 -10.46 57.97 17.48
CA GLU A 123 -9.21 58.59 17.90
C GLU A 123 -8.28 58.74 16.71
N ASP A 124 -7.76 59.95 16.54
CA ASP A 124 -6.85 60.31 15.46
C ASP A 124 -5.45 60.55 16.04
N TYR A 125 -4.46 59.87 15.48
CA TYR A 125 -3.07 59.97 15.92
C TYR A 125 -2.19 60.40 14.76
N LEU A 126 -1.38 61.43 14.98
CA LEU A 126 -0.26 61.71 14.09
C LEU A 126 0.88 60.77 14.48
N ARG A 127 1.05 59.68 13.73
CA ARG A 127 2.14 58.74 13.94
C ARG A 127 3.43 59.39 13.44
N PRO A 128 4.44 59.63 14.29
CA PRO A 128 5.70 60.18 13.83
C PRO A 128 6.35 59.23 12.83
N GLY A 129 6.95 59.80 11.79
CA GLY A 129 7.80 59.07 10.87
C GLY A 129 8.88 58.31 11.65
N LYS A 130 9.12 57.06 11.28
CA LYS A 130 10.29 56.33 11.76
C LYS A 130 11.13 56.05 10.54
N GLN A 131 12.42 56.33 10.62
CA GLN A 131 13.34 55.78 9.62
C GLN A 131 13.08 54.27 9.57
N GLN A 132 12.66 53.80 8.41
CA GLN A 132 12.55 52.39 8.15
C GLN A 132 13.99 51.89 8.15
N GLY A 133 14.45 51.28 9.24
CA GLY A 133 15.81 50.76 9.25
C GLY A 133 15.95 49.67 8.20
N GLU A 134 17.18 49.39 7.78
CA GLU A 134 17.45 48.53 6.63
C GLU A 134 16.72 47.17 6.75
N PRO A 135 16.16 46.64 5.63
CA PRO A 135 15.69 45.27 5.58
C PRO A 135 16.82 44.33 6.02
N GLY A 136 16.49 43.33 6.83
CA GLY A 136 17.45 42.30 7.18
C GLY A 136 17.76 41.40 5.98
N GLN A 137 18.68 40.47 6.21
CA GLN A 137 18.97 39.41 5.25
C GLN A 137 18.01 38.24 5.47
N ILE A 138 17.51 37.70 4.37
CA ILE A 138 16.83 36.41 4.35
C ILE A 138 17.90 35.33 4.50
N GLY A 139 17.68 34.40 5.44
CA GLY A 139 18.41 33.15 5.53
C GLY A 139 17.52 32.01 5.05
N ILE A 140 18.09 31.12 4.26
CA ILE A 140 17.44 29.88 3.84
C ILE A 140 18.29 28.69 4.29
N ASP A 141 17.63 27.68 4.85
CA ASP A 141 18.23 26.38 5.13
C ASP A 141 17.26 25.28 4.71
N LYS A 142 17.78 24.08 4.43
CA LYS A 142 17.00 22.96 3.94
C LYS A 142 17.53 21.66 4.49
N THR A 143 16.61 20.88 5.05
CA THR A 143 16.93 19.55 5.58
C THR A 143 16.08 18.50 4.91
N ALA A 144 16.62 17.28 4.81
CA ALA A 144 15.89 16.09 4.40
C ALA A 144 15.88 15.08 5.54
N GLN A 145 14.70 14.56 5.87
CA GLN A 145 14.51 13.47 6.80
C GLN A 145 14.05 12.23 6.04
N THR A 146 14.66 11.10 6.38
CA THR A 146 14.44 9.81 5.73
C THR A 146 14.40 8.71 6.80
N SER A 147 13.62 7.66 6.57
CA SER A 147 13.58 6.49 7.46
C SER A 147 14.83 5.62 7.36
N THR A 148 15.54 5.72 6.23
CA THR A 148 16.67 4.89 5.81
C THR A 148 17.69 5.77 5.08
N SER A 149 18.98 5.47 5.21
CA SER A 149 20.03 6.17 4.46
C SER A 149 21.12 5.17 4.06
N PRO A 150 21.35 4.92 2.76
CA PRO A 150 20.65 5.50 1.59
C PRO A 150 19.17 5.09 1.49
N VAL A 151 18.35 5.90 0.81
CA VAL A 151 16.93 5.58 0.53
C VAL A 151 16.78 4.72 -0.72
N ASN A 152 15.73 3.92 -0.80
CA ASN A 152 15.41 3.13 -1.99
C ASN A 152 14.42 3.86 -2.90
N VAL A 153 14.32 3.42 -4.17
CA VAL A 153 13.22 3.82 -5.03
C VAL A 153 11.90 3.35 -4.42
N GLY A 154 10.92 4.25 -4.31
CA GLY A 154 9.65 4.03 -3.63
C GLY A 154 9.56 4.67 -2.23
N ASP A 155 10.70 4.92 -1.58
CA ASP A 155 10.74 5.53 -0.24
C ASP A 155 10.25 6.98 -0.25
N ILE A 156 9.82 7.44 0.93
CA ILE A 156 9.39 8.82 1.17
C ILE A 156 10.54 9.63 1.78
N ILE A 157 10.78 10.81 1.21
CA ILE A 157 11.66 11.83 1.76
C ILE A 157 10.79 12.98 2.27
N GLU A 158 11.03 13.41 3.51
CA GLU A 158 10.40 14.59 4.09
C GLU A 158 11.39 15.75 4.05
N TYR A 159 11.06 16.78 3.26
CA TYR A 159 11.86 18.00 3.18
C TYR A 159 11.27 19.06 4.09
N SER A 160 12.15 19.78 4.79
CA SER A 160 11.84 20.99 5.54
C SER A 160 12.71 22.13 5.02
N VAL A 161 12.07 23.20 4.54
CA VAL A 161 12.75 24.45 4.14
C VAL A 161 12.51 25.48 5.23
N TYR A 162 13.59 26.05 5.76
CA TYR A 162 13.56 27.08 6.79
C TYR A 162 13.84 28.43 6.14
N LEU A 163 12.95 29.39 6.36
CA LEU A 163 13.16 30.78 5.96
C LEU A 163 13.23 31.62 7.22
N THR A 164 14.27 32.45 7.31
CA THR A 164 14.56 33.28 8.49
C THR A 164 14.85 34.71 8.08
N HIS A 165 14.50 35.66 8.94
CA HIS A 165 14.90 37.04 8.79
C HIS A 165 15.94 37.40 9.86
N SER A 166 17.15 37.74 9.41
CA SER A 166 18.29 38.06 10.27
C SER A 166 18.77 39.50 10.07
N GLY A 167 19.07 40.19 11.18
CA GLY A 167 19.45 41.60 11.13
C GLY A 167 18.32 42.53 10.66
N GLY A 168 18.65 43.81 10.47
CA GLY A 168 17.70 44.84 10.03
C GLY A 168 16.60 45.18 11.06
N THR A 169 15.81 46.20 10.76
CA THR A 169 14.63 46.57 11.56
C THR A 169 13.35 46.76 10.74
N ALA A 170 13.43 46.60 9.42
CA ALA A 170 12.27 46.54 8.54
C ALA A 170 11.96 45.10 8.12
N PRO A 171 10.70 44.78 7.80
CA PRO A 171 10.34 43.48 7.22
C PRO A 171 11.03 43.26 5.87
N ALA A 172 11.36 42.00 5.58
CA ALA A 172 11.92 41.57 4.30
C ALA A 172 10.90 40.72 3.55
N SER A 173 10.66 41.09 2.30
CA SER A 173 9.85 40.33 1.36
C SER A 173 10.74 39.35 0.59
N THR A 174 10.28 38.13 0.42
CA THR A 174 10.98 37.09 -0.35
C THR A 174 9.98 36.16 -1.00
N SER A 175 10.37 35.60 -2.14
CA SER A 175 9.79 34.37 -2.66
C SER A 175 10.76 33.21 -2.46
N MET A 176 10.21 32.01 -2.39
CA MET A 176 10.91 30.75 -2.31
C MET A 176 10.28 29.79 -3.33
N VAL A 177 11.15 29.16 -4.11
CA VAL A 177 10.78 28.12 -5.06
C VAL A 177 11.66 26.90 -4.82
N ASP A 178 11.03 25.75 -4.63
CA ASP A 178 11.68 24.45 -4.55
C ASP A 178 11.21 23.60 -5.72
N GLN A 179 12.01 23.56 -6.79
CA GLN A 179 11.69 22.74 -7.96
C GLN A 179 11.99 21.28 -7.66
N LEU A 180 10.97 20.41 -7.74
CA LEU A 180 11.15 19.01 -7.44
C LEU A 180 12.04 18.34 -8.51
N PRO A 181 13.10 17.62 -8.09
CA PRO A 181 13.97 16.88 -9.01
C PRO A 181 13.20 15.86 -9.86
N ALA A 182 13.76 15.50 -11.02
CA ALA A 182 13.14 14.58 -11.99
C ALA A 182 12.84 13.18 -11.39
N GLU A 183 13.62 12.81 -10.38
CA GLU A 183 13.61 11.52 -9.69
C GLU A 183 12.45 11.36 -8.71
N VAL A 184 11.79 12.45 -8.29
CA VAL A 184 10.78 12.40 -7.22
C VAL A 184 9.43 12.93 -7.68
N VAL A 185 8.37 12.59 -6.94
CA VAL A 185 7.03 13.17 -7.14
C VAL A 185 6.45 13.59 -5.80
N LEU A 186 5.66 14.67 -5.79
CA LEU A 186 4.98 15.12 -4.57
C LEU A 186 4.07 14.02 -4.00
N ALA A 187 4.21 13.75 -2.71
CA ALA A 187 3.43 12.77 -1.96
C ALA A 187 2.47 13.42 -0.95
N SER A 188 2.71 14.68 -0.55
CA SER A 188 1.79 15.46 0.29
C SER A 188 1.82 16.95 -0.09
N PRO A 189 0.71 17.70 0.07
CA PRO A 189 0.73 19.15 -0.10
C PRO A 189 1.70 19.80 0.91
N PRO A 190 2.29 20.96 0.57
CA PRO A 190 3.18 21.68 1.46
C PRO A 190 2.40 22.34 2.61
N VAL A 191 3.02 22.36 3.79
CA VAL A 191 2.45 22.99 5.00
C VAL A 191 3.43 24.01 5.54
N VAL A 192 2.94 25.21 5.86
CA VAL A 192 3.76 26.27 6.46
C VAL A 192 3.50 26.33 7.96
N THR A 193 4.56 26.23 8.75
CA THR A 193 4.54 26.38 10.20
C THR A 193 5.26 27.66 10.59
N GLU A 194 4.60 28.52 11.36
CA GLU A 194 5.23 29.69 11.95
C GLU A 194 6.07 29.26 13.16
N LEU A 195 7.40 29.44 13.10
CA LEU A 195 8.31 29.09 14.20
C LEU A 195 8.41 30.25 15.20
N THR A 196 8.43 31.47 14.68
CA THR A 196 8.37 32.70 15.47
C THR A 196 7.37 33.66 14.82
N PRO A 197 6.56 34.40 15.60
CA PRO A 197 5.47 35.19 15.06
C PRO A 197 5.88 36.25 14.04
N SER A 198 4.91 36.67 13.23
CA SER A 198 4.96 37.81 12.28
C SER A 198 5.51 37.47 10.89
N ALA A 199 5.15 36.30 10.39
CA ALA A 199 5.29 35.91 8.99
C ALA A 199 3.92 35.82 8.29
N ALA A 200 3.84 36.21 7.01
CA ALA A 200 2.62 36.04 6.21
C ALA A 200 2.94 35.90 4.71
N PRO A 201 2.20 35.06 3.96
CA PRO A 201 1.13 34.17 4.40
C PRO A 201 1.66 32.85 5.00
N LEU A 202 0.84 32.16 5.81
CA LEU A 202 1.14 30.81 6.30
C LEU A 202 0.60 29.72 5.37
N VAL A 203 0.71 29.95 4.07
CA VAL A 203 0.27 29.02 3.02
C VAL A 203 1.32 28.99 1.93
N ALA A 204 1.71 27.79 1.51
CA ALA A 204 2.55 27.52 0.36
C ALA A 204 1.73 26.73 -0.66
N ASN A 205 2.05 26.89 -1.94
CA ASN A 205 1.33 26.24 -3.03
C ASN A 205 2.23 25.24 -3.75
N PHE A 206 1.61 24.26 -4.41
CA PHE A 206 2.31 23.38 -5.32
C PHE A 206 1.87 23.68 -6.76
N ASN A 207 2.83 24.02 -7.61
CA ASN A 207 2.63 24.30 -9.02
C ASN A 207 3.08 23.10 -9.85
N ALA A 208 2.14 22.26 -10.29
CA ALA A 208 2.43 21.05 -11.06
C ALA A 208 3.00 21.32 -12.47
N ALA A 209 2.89 22.57 -12.99
CA ALA A 209 3.39 22.95 -14.30
C ALA A 209 4.85 23.47 -14.29
N SER A 210 5.45 23.62 -13.11
CA SER A 210 6.80 24.18 -12.94
C SER A 210 7.86 23.08 -12.89
N GLY A 211 8.88 23.15 -13.73
CA GLY A 211 9.96 22.15 -13.76
C GLY A 211 9.50 20.75 -14.19
N PRO A 212 10.32 19.70 -13.97
CA PRO A 212 10.02 18.35 -14.45
C PRO A 212 8.90 17.65 -13.66
N ASN A 213 8.74 17.97 -12.37
CA ASN A 213 7.78 17.32 -11.47
C ASN A 213 7.00 18.28 -10.56
N GLY A 214 6.90 19.54 -10.96
CA GLY A 214 6.27 20.60 -10.17
C GLY A 214 7.26 21.31 -9.24
N ALA A 215 6.79 22.41 -8.64
CA ALA A 215 7.54 23.17 -7.65
C ALA A 215 6.68 23.52 -6.43
N VAL A 216 7.30 23.54 -5.25
CA VAL A 216 6.71 24.14 -4.05
C VAL A 216 7.08 25.61 -4.03
N GLU A 217 6.07 26.47 -3.93
CA GLU A 217 6.21 27.91 -4.07
C GLU A 217 5.64 28.61 -2.83
N TRP A 218 6.38 29.58 -2.29
CA TRP A 218 5.94 30.45 -1.21
C TRP A 218 6.40 31.88 -1.47
N SER A 219 5.53 32.87 -1.32
CA SER A 219 5.87 34.28 -1.43
C SER A 219 5.24 35.05 -0.30
N GLY A 220 6.04 35.82 0.43
CA GLY A 220 5.55 36.52 1.61
C GLY A 220 6.56 37.48 2.22
N THR A 221 6.24 37.92 3.44
CA THR A 221 7.05 38.85 4.22
C THR A 221 7.38 38.24 5.58
N LEU A 222 8.63 38.41 5.99
CA LEU A 222 9.14 38.09 7.31
C LEU A 222 9.48 39.38 8.04
N SER A 223 8.95 39.57 9.25
CA SER A 223 9.37 40.69 10.12
C SER A 223 10.75 40.42 10.74
N PRO A 224 11.45 41.43 11.31
CA PRO A 224 12.71 41.22 11.99
C PRO A 224 12.63 40.11 13.06
N GLY A 225 13.48 39.08 12.91
CA GLY A 225 13.51 37.91 13.79
C GLY A 225 12.43 36.86 13.51
N ALA A 226 11.60 37.02 12.48
CA ALA A 226 10.60 36.03 12.08
C ALA A 226 11.25 34.84 11.36
N ALA A 227 10.64 33.67 11.52
CA ALA A 227 11.08 32.40 10.98
C ALA A 227 9.89 31.48 10.71
N ILE A 228 9.92 30.80 9.57
CA ILE A 228 8.93 29.79 9.18
C ILE A 228 9.62 28.51 8.72
N ARG A 229 8.87 27.40 8.78
CA ARG A 229 9.27 26.11 8.21
C ARG A 229 8.20 25.64 7.22
N ILE A 230 8.64 25.21 6.04
CA ILE A 230 7.77 24.68 4.98
C ILE A 230 8.09 23.20 4.82
N ASP A 231 7.12 22.35 5.15
CA ASP A 231 7.25 20.90 5.16
C ASP A 231 6.49 20.28 3.99
N PHE A 232 7.12 19.37 3.25
CA PHE A 232 6.47 18.60 2.18
C PHE A 232 7.14 17.24 1.98
N LYS A 233 6.36 16.24 1.57
CA LYS A 233 6.83 14.87 1.35
C LYS A 233 6.89 14.57 -0.13
N VAL A 234 7.94 13.87 -0.55
CA VAL A 234 8.10 13.37 -1.91
C VAL A 234 8.37 11.87 -1.91
N ARG A 235 7.96 11.19 -2.98
CA ARG A 235 8.27 9.78 -3.23
C ARG A 235 9.35 9.66 -4.29
N VAL A 236 10.38 8.85 -4.03
CA VAL A 236 11.42 8.51 -5.01
C VAL A 236 10.82 7.61 -6.10
N ARG A 237 10.93 8.01 -7.37
CA ARG A 237 10.41 7.26 -8.53
C ARG A 237 11.49 6.60 -9.36
N TYR A 238 12.66 7.23 -9.47
CA TYR A 238 13.76 6.73 -10.29
C TYR A 238 15.09 6.93 -9.57
N CYS A 239 16.07 6.08 -9.85
CA CYS A 239 17.42 6.26 -9.35
C CYS A 239 18.11 7.41 -10.10
N PRO A 240 18.68 8.41 -9.39
CA PRO A 240 19.47 9.48 -10.00
C PRO A 240 20.77 8.94 -10.63
N PRO A 241 21.27 9.49 -11.75
CA PRO A 241 22.48 9.01 -12.43
C PRO A 241 23.75 8.95 -11.57
N ASN A 242 23.83 9.81 -10.55
CA ASN A 242 24.96 9.92 -9.61
C ASN A 242 24.67 9.31 -8.24
N GLY A 243 23.53 8.65 -8.04
CA GLY A 243 23.13 8.08 -6.75
C GLY A 243 22.74 9.10 -5.68
N VAL A 244 22.55 10.38 -6.04
CA VAL A 244 22.18 11.45 -5.11
C VAL A 244 21.04 12.27 -5.69
N ILE A 245 19.92 12.34 -4.97
CA ILE A 245 18.88 13.33 -5.25
C ILE A 245 19.35 14.64 -4.65
N GLN A 246 19.60 15.62 -5.50
CA GLN A 246 19.91 16.99 -5.10
C GLN A 246 18.62 17.80 -5.15
N ASN A 247 18.08 18.18 -3.99
CA ASN A 247 16.94 19.08 -3.94
C ASN A 247 17.38 20.47 -3.50
N ILE A 248 17.04 21.50 -4.29
CA ILE A 248 17.46 22.87 -4.08
C ILE A 248 16.22 23.75 -3.88
N ALA A 249 16.14 24.38 -2.72
CA ALA A 249 15.25 25.51 -2.51
C ALA A 249 16.01 26.79 -2.86
N VAL A 250 15.39 27.67 -3.63
CA VAL A 250 15.91 29.00 -3.96
C VAL A 250 14.99 30.02 -3.33
N ALA A 251 15.55 30.99 -2.59
CA ALA A 251 14.85 32.17 -2.15
C ALA A 251 15.55 33.44 -2.65
N HIS A 252 14.85 34.56 -2.62
CA HIS A 252 15.39 35.86 -3.04
C HIS A 252 15.69 36.74 -1.84
N GLN A 253 16.88 37.33 -1.81
CA GLN A 253 17.18 38.45 -0.92
C GLN A 253 16.35 39.68 -1.29
N VAL A 254 16.35 40.66 -0.40
CA VAL A 254 15.62 41.93 -0.61
C VAL A 254 16.17 42.73 -1.79
N ASP A 255 17.44 42.53 -2.15
CA ASP A 255 18.07 43.12 -3.34
C ASP A 255 17.80 42.31 -4.63
N GLY A 256 17.01 41.23 -4.54
CA GLY A 256 16.69 40.32 -5.63
C GLY A 256 17.74 39.24 -5.91
N SER A 257 18.87 39.22 -5.19
CA SER A 257 19.88 38.16 -5.35
C SER A 257 19.37 36.82 -4.84
N GLU A 258 19.72 35.74 -5.54
CA GLU A 258 19.31 34.38 -5.15
C GLU A 258 20.18 33.83 -4.02
N ILE A 259 19.53 33.23 -3.03
CA ILE A 259 20.13 32.39 -2.00
C ILE A 259 19.57 30.97 -2.13
N LYS A 260 20.41 29.97 -1.86
CA LYS A 260 20.09 28.56 -2.11
C LYS A 260 20.34 27.72 -0.88
N ALA A 261 19.43 26.79 -0.62
CA ALA A 261 19.63 25.73 0.35
C ALA A 261 19.48 24.38 -0.35
N LEU A 262 20.50 23.54 -0.20
CA LEU A 262 20.59 22.21 -0.79
C LEU A 262 20.32 21.17 0.28
N ALA A 263 19.51 20.17 -0.03
CA ALA A 263 19.45 18.93 0.73
C ALA A 263 19.71 17.75 -0.21
N ASP A 264 20.84 17.09 0.03
CA ASP A 264 21.26 15.90 -0.72
C ASP A 264 20.77 14.64 0.00
N VAL A 265 20.13 13.76 -0.76
CA VAL A 265 19.71 12.44 -0.27
C VAL A 265 20.38 11.36 -1.12
N LYS A 266 21.20 10.52 -0.48
CA LYS A 266 21.78 9.35 -1.12
C LYS A 266 20.70 8.33 -1.41
N VAL A 267 20.64 7.90 -2.66
CA VAL A 267 19.74 6.84 -3.12
C VAL A 267 20.56 5.58 -3.32
N ASP A 268 20.05 4.46 -2.81
CA ASP A 268 20.59 3.15 -3.12
C ASP A 268 20.20 2.83 -4.57
N CYS A 269 21.15 3.13 -5.45
CA CYS A 269 21.06 2.87 -6.87
C CYS A 269 21.64 1.51 -7.25
N THR A 270 21.96 0.66 -6.26
CA THR A 270 22.09 -0.76 -6.57
C THR A 270 20.76 -1.21 -7.14
N ILE A 271 20.78 -1.84 -8.32
CA ILE A 271 19.55 -2.30 -8.95
C ILE A 271 19.00 -3.43 -8.07
N THR A 272 18.20 -3.04 -7.09
CA THR A 272 17.54 -3.93 -6.18
C THR A 272 16.50 -4.67 -6.99
N LYS A 273 16.45 -5.99 -6.78
CA LYS A 273 15.46 -6.85 -7.40
C LYS A 273 14.08 -6.20 -7.21
N PRO A 274 13.28 -5.99 -8.28
CA PRO A 274 12.00 -5.33 -8.15
C PRO A 274 11.16 -6.07 -7.12
N GLY A 275 10.35 -5.31 -6.37
CA GLY A 275 9.41 -5.85 -5.39
C GLY A 275 8.28 -6.58 -6.11
N LEU A 276 8.59 -7.76 -6.64
CA LEU A 276 7.66 -8.65 -7.31
C LEU A 276 7.62 -9.96 -6.55
N ASP A 277 6.43 -10.30 -6.05
CA ASP A 277 6.13 -11.60 -5.48
C ASP A 277 5.27 -12.39 -6.47
N LEU A 278 5.70 -13.61 -6.78
CA LEU A 278 4.94 -14.53 -7.63
C LEU A 278 4.63 -15.76 -6.81
N GLN A 279 3.36 -15.99 -6.50
CA GLN A 279 2.94 -17.17 -5.77
C GLN A 279 2.21 -18.14 -6.68
N LYS A 280 2.45 -19.43 -6.48
CA LYS A 280 1.84 -20.52 -7.22
C LYS A 280 1.13 -21.47 -6.28
N HIS A 281 -0.10 -21.81 -6.63
CA HIS A 281 -0.90 -22.81 -5.93
C HIS A 281 -1.52 -23.79 -6.92
N ILE A 282 -1.79 -24.99 -6.45
CA ILE A 282 -2.56 -26.04 -7.12
C ILE A 282 -4.02 -25.83 -6.75
N ILE A 283 -4.90 -25.85 -7.75
CA ILE A 283 -6.34 -25.86 -7.55
C ILE A 283 -6.80 -27.32 -7.51
N ILE A 284 -7.28 -27.76 -6.35
CA ILE A 284 -7.82 -29.11 -6.16
C ILE A 284 -9.33 -29.08 -5.90
N ARG A 285 -9.99 -30.19 -6.22
CA ARG A 285 -11.38 -30.47 -5.93
C ARG A 285 -11.48 -31.70 -5.04
N ASP A 286 -12.17 -31.55 -3.92
CA ASP A 286 -12.57 -32.65 -3.05
C ASP A 286 -14.10 -32.60 -2.87
N GLY A 287 -14.81 -33.53 -3.50
CA GLY A 287 -16.26 -33.45 -3.68
C GLY A 287 -16.70 -32.15 -4.36
N GLN A 288 -17.46 -31.32 -3.63
CA GLN A 288 -17.92 -29.99 -4.08
C GLN A 288 -16.99 -28.84 -3.67
N THR A 289 -15.96 -29.12 -2.86
CA THR A 289 -15.05 -28.09 -2.32
C THR A 289 -13.89 -27.86 -3.27
N ILE A 290 -13.59 -26.59 -3.57
CA ILE A 290 -12.40 -26.19 -4.32
C ILE A 290 -11.44 -25.51 -3.35
N SER A 291 -10.18 -25.95 -3.33
CA SER A 291 -9.14 -25.39 -2.46
C SER A 291 -7.82 -25.18 -3.21
N GLU A 292 -6.99 -24.28 -2.66
CA GLU A 292 -5.67 -23.94 -3.19
C GLU A 292 -4.59 -24.45 -2.24
N VAL A 293 -3.67 -25.27 -2.74
CA VAL A 293 -2.61 -25.92 -1.93
C VAL A 293 -1.26 -25.85 -2.64
N VAL A 294 -0.16 -25.99 -1.90
CA VAL A 294 1.20 -26.02 -2.48
C VAL A 294 1.71 -27.44 -2.74
N SER A 295 1.02 -28.44 -2.21
CA SER A 295 1.42 -29.84 -2.25
C SER A 295 0.15 -30.69 -2.24
N SER A 296 -0.07 -31.53 -3.25
CA SER A 296 -1.22 -32.46 -3.26
C SER A 296 -0.89 -33.81 -3.89
N PRO A 297 -1.42 -34.93 -3.35
CA PRO A 297 -1.49 -36.16 -4.12
C PRO A 297 -2.46 -36.01 -5.29
N ILE A 298 -2.16 -36.68 -6.40
CA ILE A 298 -3.06 -36.90 -7.52
C ILE A 298 -3.93 -38.11 -7.14
N VAL A 299 -5.24 -37.88 -7.04
CA VAL A 299 -6.24 -38.92 -6.72
C VAL A 299 -7.37 -38.78 -7.74
N GLY A 300 -7.43 -39.69 -8.72
CA GLY A 300 -8.37 -39.59 -9.83
C GLY A 300 -8.23 -38.25 -10.58
N ASN A 301 -9.35 -37.51 -10.70
CA ASN A 301 -9.41 -36.20 -11.38
C ASN A 301 -9.54 -35.02 -10.40
N ASN A 302 -8.98 -35.14 -9.20
CA ASN A 302 -9.06 -34.11 -8.15
C ASN A 302 -8.26 -32.84 -8.46
N VAL A 303 -7.32 -32.84 -9.40
CA VAL A 303 -6.51 -31.67 -9.75
C VAL A 303 -7.12 -30.92 -10.94
N LEU A 304 -7.49 -29.65 -10.73
CA LEU A 304 -8.11 -28.81 -11.75
C LEU A 304 -7.12 -27.93 -12.52
N GLY A 305 -6.00 -27.55 -11.90
CA GLY A 305 -5.07 -26.60 -12.50
C GLY A 305 -4.12 -25.90 -11.52
N TYR A 306 -3.53 -24.81 -12.00
CA TYR A 306 -2.70 -23.91 -11.22
C TYR A 306 -3.29 -22.50 -11.20
N VAL A 307 -2.98 -21.75 -10.14
CA VAL A 307 -3.14 -20.30 -10.10
C VAL A 307 -1.81 -19.65 -9.77
N LEU A 308 -1.45 -18.63 -10.55
CA LEU A 308 -0.32 -17.74 -10.29
C LEU A 308 -0.87 -16.39 -9.82
N ARG A 309 -0.29 -15.84 -8.75
CA ARG A 309 -0.58 -14.49 -8.26
C ARG A 309 0.68 -13.66 -8.33
N LEU A 310 0.70 -12.66 -9.20
CA LEU A 310 1.81 -11.71 -9.35
C LEU A 310 1.44 -10.39 -8.66
N SER A 311 2.23 -9.99 -7.66
CA SER A 311 2.00 -8.78 -6.87
C SER A 311 3.18 -7.81 -6.95
N SER A 312 2.87 -6.52 -6.98
CA SER A 312 3.86 -5.47 -6.71
C SER A 312 3.92 -5.21 -5.21
N THR A 313 5.06 -5.50 -4.58
CA THR A 313 5.31 -5.34 -3.14
C THR A 313 6.06 -4.06 -2.79
N ASP A 314 6.62 -3.36 -3.78
CA ASP A 314 7.31 -2.08 -3.63
C ASP A 314 6.41 -0.87 -3.96
N GLY A 315 5.15 -1.10 -4.34
CA GLY A 315 4.20 -0.05 -4.69
C GLY A 315 4.49 0.63 -6.04
N MET A 316 5.39 0.07 -6.85
CA MET A 316 5.73 0.57 -8.19
C MET A 316 5.02 -0.23 -9.30
N THR A 317 4.99 0.37 -10.48
CA THR A 317 4.45 -0.26 -11.69
C THR A 317 5.58 -0.90 -12.48
N HIS A 318 5.46 -2.20 -12.76
CA HIS A 318 6.47 -3.02 -13.44
C HIS A 318 5.92 -3.60 -14.73
N SER A 319 6.74 -3.67 -15.79
CA SER A 319 6.45 -4.47 -16.98
C SER A 319 7.09 -5.84 -16.83
N VAL A 320 6.27 -6.89 -16.88
CA VAL A 320 6.66 -8.26 -16.49
C VAL A 320 6.18 -9.25 -17.54
N THR A 321 7.04 -10.23 -17.85
CA THR A 321 6.66 -11.45 -18.56
C THR A 321 6.74 -12.63 -17.60
N VAL A 322 5.62 -13.34 -17.43
CA VAL A 322 5.54 -14.59 -16.67
C VAL A 322 5.55 -15.77 -17.65
N SER A 323 6.36 -16.78 -17.37
CA SER A 323 6.41 -18.04 -18.11
C SER A 323 6.34 -19.21 -17.15
N ASP A 324 5.43 -20.14 -17.45
CA ASP A 324 5.20 -21.35 -16.67
C ASP A 324 5.39 -22.56 -17.59
N THR A 325 6.48 -23.30 -17.40
CA THR A 325 6.73 -24.55 -18.15
C THR A 325 6.22 -25.71 -17.32
N LEU A 326 5.21 -26.42 -17.83
CA LEU A 326 4.58 -27.51 -17.10
C LEU A 326 5.48 -28.75 -17.10
N PRO A 327 5.51 -29.53 -15.99
CA PRO A 327 6.29 -30.75 -15.94
C PRO A 327 5.74 -31.80 -16.93
N ALA A 328 6.61 -32.72 -17.35
CA ALA A 328 6.22 -33.83 -18.20
C ALA A 328 5.06 -34.62 -17.56
N GLY A 329 4.06 -34.98 -18.36
CA GLY A 329 2.83 -35.59 -17.87
C GLY A 329 1.70 -34.60 -17.57
N ILE A 330 1.90 -33.28 -17.78
CA ILE A 330 0.86 -32.25 -17.64
C ILE A 330 0.83 -31.35 -18.88
N THR A 331 -0.36 -31.09 -19.42
CA THR A 331 -0.60 -30.12 -20.49
C THR A 331 -1.61 -29.06 -20.08
N ALA A 332 -1.43 -27.81 -20.54
CA ALA A 332 -2.38 -26.73 -20.33
C ALA A 332 -3.54 -26.85 -21.33
N VAL A 333 -4.77 -26.75 -20.82
CA VAL A 333 -6.01 -26.78 -21.63
C VAL A 333 -6.56 -25.38 -21.83
N SER A 334 -6.49 -24.52 -20.81
CA SER A 334 -6.84 -23.10 -20.92
C SER A 334 -6.04 -22.24 -19.95
N ALA A 335 -5.80 -20.98 -20.32
CA ALA A 335 -5.13 -20.00 -19.47
C ALA A 335 -5.87 -18.67 -19.56
N ASN A 336 -6.20 -18.07 -18.42
CA ASN A 336 -6.88 -16.78 -18.34
C ASN A 336 -6.19 -15.89 -17.30
N ALA A 337 -6.10 -14.59 -17.56
CA ALA A 337 -5.53 -13.62 -16.63
C ALA A 337 -6.59 -12.58 -16.22
N SER A 338 -6.52 -12.09 -14.98
CA SER A 338 -7.38 -10.99 -14.50
C SER A 338 -7.08 -9.66 -15.20
N SER A 339 -5.87 -9.50 -15.73
CA SER A 339 -5.42 -8.36 -16.53
C SER A 339 -4.42 -8.84 -17.58
N GLY A 340 -4.43 -8.25 -18.78
CA GLY A 340 -3.62 -8.71 -19.92
C GLY A 340 -4.12 -10.03 -20.52
N VAL A 341 -3.29 -10.68 -21.34
CA VAL A 341 -3.64 -11.92 -22.04
C VAL A 341 -2.62 -13.01 -21.70
N ALA A 342 -3.12 -14.14 -21.19
CA ALA A 342 -2.33 -15.36 -21.02
C ALA A 342 -2.48 -16.24 -22.26
N THR A 343 -1.38 -16.80 -22.74
CA THR A 343 -1.32 -17.61 -23.96
C THR A 343 -0.71 -18.97 -23.66
N ILE A 344 -1.30 -20.02 -24.22
CA ILE A 344 -0.72 -21.36 -24.20
C ILE A 344 0.23 -21.47 -25.38
N VAL A 345 1.46 -21.90 -25.11
CA VAL A 345 2.52 -22.05 -26.11
C VAL A 345 3.09 -23.47 -26.07
N SER A 346 3.95 -23.79 -27.05
CA SER A 346 4.63 -25.09 -27.13
C SER A 346 3.67 -26.30 -27.09
N GLY A 347 2.52 -26.20 -27.78
CA GLY A 347 1.54 -27.28 -27.86
C GLY A 347 0.90 -27.68 -26.52
N GLY A 348 0.81 -26.75 -25.56
CA GLY A 348 0.24 -27.02 -24.23
C GLY A 348 1.29 -27.19 -23.13
N GLN A 349 2.58 -27.22 -23.46
CA GLN A 349 3.64 -27.47 -22.47
C GLN A 349 4.08 -26.22 -21.69
N ALA A 350 3.66 -25.02 -22.11
CA ALA A 350 3.94 -23.82 -21.34
C ALA A 350 2.83 -22.78 -21.47
N VAL A 351 2.73 -21.91 -20.46
CA VAL A 351 1.87 -20.72 -20.47
C VAL A 351 2.76 -19.48 -20.38
N GLN A 352 2.46 -18.48 -21.20
CA GLN A 352 3.13 -17.18 -21.19
C GLN A 352 2.14 -16.05 -21.02
N TRP A 353 2.49 -15.08 -20.18
CA TRP A 353 1.73 -13.86 -19.98
C TRP A 353 2.70 -12.67 -19.99
N THR A 354 2.34 -11.58 -20.66
CA THR A 354 3.09 -10.31 -20.59
C THR A 354 2.12 -9.18 -20.29
N GLY A 355 2.49 -8.31 -19.36
CA GLY A 355 1.66 -7.20 -18.97
C GLY A 355 2.34 -6.25 -18.00
N VAL A 356 1.52 -5.39 -17.40
CA VAL A 356 1.94 -4.40 -16.42
C VAL A 356 1.32 -4.78 -15.07
N VAL A 357 2.10 -4.73 -13.99
CA VAL A 357 1.62 -4.96 -12.61
C VAL A 357 2.00 -3.76 -11.75
N GLY A 358 1.04 -3.19 -11.03
CA GLY A 358 1.26 -2.05 -10.12
C GLY A 358 0.09 -1.91 -9.13
N PRO A 359 0.06 -0.83 -8.32
CA PRO A 359 -0.94 -0.67 -7.25
C PRO A 359 -2.40 -0.73 -7.72
N ALA A 360 -2.68 -0.38 -8.97
CA ALA A 360 -4.03 -0.36 -9.52
C ALA A 360 -4.58 -1.74 -9.92
N ASN A 361 -3.71 -2.74 -10.13
CA ASN A 361 -4.10 -4.06 -10.65
C ASN A 361 -3.37 -5.22 -9.97
N SER A 362 -2.73 -4.99 -8.83
CA SER A 362 -2.07 -6.00 -8.00
C SER A 362 -3.07 -6.62 -7.00
N PRO A 363 -3.17 -7.95 -6.88
CA PRO A 363 -2.43 -8.97 -7.65
C PRO A 363 -3.06 -9.24 -9.02
N VAL A 364 -2.20 -9.51 -10.01
CA VAL A 364 -2.64 -10.11 -11.28
C VAL A 364 -2.76 -11.63 -11.07
N GLU A 365 -3.95 -12.19 -11.30
CA GLU A 365 -4.20 -13.62 -11.20
C GLU A 365 -4.14 -14.27 -12.59
N ILE A 366 -3.33 -15.32 -12.76
CA ILE A 366 -3.28 -16.15 -13.97
C ILE A 366 -3.75 -17.56 -13.59
N ARG A 367 -4.91 -17.99 -14.12
CA ARG A 367 -5.49 -19.30 -13.89
C ARG A 367 -5.23 -20.21 -15.08
N ILE A 368 -4.61 -21.36 -14.81
CA ILE A 368 -4.22 -22.35 -15.81
C ILE A 368 -4.99 -23.64 -15.52
N ARG A 369 -5.88 -24.08 -16.40
CA ARG A 369 -6.46 -25.42 -16.34
C ARG A 369 -5.53 -26.42 -17.01
N ILE A 370 -5.39 -27.59 -16.41
CA ILE A 370 -4.48 -28.61 -16.89
C ILE A 370 -5.20 -29.92 -17.22
N GLN A 371 -4.53 -30.76 -17.99
CA GLN A 371 -4.85 -32.16 -18.23
C GLN A 371 -3.61 -33.00 -17.92
N LEU A 372 -3.81 -34.11 -17.22
CA LEU A 372 -2.76 -35.09 -16.93
C LEU A 372 -2.63 -36.06 -18.12
N ALA A 373 -1.41 -36.47 -18.43
CA ALA A 373 -1.14 -37.51 -19.43
C ALA A 373 -1.46 -38.89 -18.86
N ASP A 374 -1.76 -39.84 -19.76
CA ASP A 374 -2.18 -41.21 -19.42
C ASP A 374 -1.10 -42.05 -18.69
N ARG A 375 0.13 -41.53 -18.56
CA ARG A 375 1.25 -42.23 -17.89
C ARG A 375 2.04 -41.27 -17.00
N ILE A 376 1.86 -41.40 -15.70
CA ILE A 376 2.67 -40.76 -14.65
C ILE A 376 3.15 -41.88 -13.73
N GLU A 377 4.45 -41.91 -13.43
CA GLU A 377 5.04 -42.97 -12.61
C GLU A 377 4.68 -42.80 -11.12
N CYS A 378 4.59 -43.92 -10.40
CA CYS A 378 4.37 -43.97 -8.96
C CYS A 378 5.43 -43.17 -8.18
N ASP A 379 5.01 -42.41 -7.15
CA ASP A 379 5.86 -41.51 -6.35
C ASP A 379 6.63 -40.45 -7.18
N GLN A 380 6.34 -40.32 -8.48
CA GLN A 380 6.92 -39.27 -9.32
C GLN A 380 6.43 -37.91 -8.81
N ARG A 381 7.38 -37.11 -8.35
CA ARG A 381 7.12 -35.73 -7.95
C ARG A 381 7.11 -34.85 -9.20
N LEU A 382 5.92 -34.40 -9.58
CA LEU A 382 5.69 -33.38 -10.59
C LEU A 382 5.84 -32.01 -9.95
N ILE A 383 7.08 -31.53 -9.96
CA ILE A 383 7.45 -30.22 -9.43
C ILE A 383 7.17 -29.16 -10.50
N ASN A 384 6.48 -28.10 -10.13
CA ASN A 384 6.20 -27.01 -11.04
C ASN A 384 6.56 -25.65 -10.41
N VAL A 385 7.30 -24.84 -11.18
CA VAL A 385 7.78 -23.52 -10.78
C VAL A 385 7.58 -22.57 -11.95
N ALA A 386 6.78 -21.51 -11.74
CA ALA A 386 6.65 -20.46 -12.73
C ALA A 386 7.81 -19.47 -12.59
N LYS A 387 8.21 -18.83 -13.69
CA LYS A 387 9.24 -17.79 -13.72
C LYS A 387 8.65 -16.47 -14.13
N TRP A 388 9.18 -15.39 -13.61
CA TRP A 388 8.92 -14.04 -14.12
C TRP A 388 10.23 -13.39 -14.53
N ILE A 389 10.16 -12.52 -15.53
CA ILE A 389 11.27 -11.69 -15.98
C ILE A 389 10.78 -10.25 -16.21
N THR A 390 11.63 -9.30 -15.86
CA THR A 390 11.59 -7.92 -16.33
C THR A 390 12.75 -7.71 -17.30
N ARG A 391 13.02 -6.46 -17.71
CA ARG A 391 14.18 -6.15 -18.57
C ARG A 391 15.53 -6.54 -17.96
N GLN A 392 15.65 -6.53 -16.63
CA GLN A 392 16.94 -6.69 -15.96
C GLN A 392 16.95 -7.74 -14.84
N HIS A 393 15.78 -8.21 -14.39
CA HIS A 393 15.68 -9.19 -13.32
C HIS A 393 14.79 -10.35 -13.70
N GLY A 394 14.99 -11.46 -13.01
CA GLY A 394 14.06 -12.58 -13.02
C GLY A 394 13.84 -13.11 -11.62
N GLY A 395 12.76 -13.83 -11.47
CA GLY A 395 12.45 -14.58 -10.27
C GLY A 395 11.64 -15.81 -10.61
N ALA A 396 11.32 -16.56 -9.57
CA ALA A 396 10.54 -17.77 -9.64
C ALA A 396 9.45 -17.72 -8.58
N SER A 397 8.37 -18.46 -8.81
CA SER A 397 7.38 -18.74 -7.80
C SER A 397 7.93 -19.68 -6.73
N ASN A 398 7.17 -19.87 -5.65
CA ASN A 398 7.33 -21.07 -4.82
C ASN A 398 7.16 -22.34 -5.67
N GLU A 399 7.77 -23.43 -5.19
CA GLU A 399 7.55 -24.77 -5.72
C GLU A 399 6.14 -25.23 -5.34
N VAL A 400 5.44 -25.82 -6.31
CA VAL A 400 4.29 -26.67 -6.03
C VAL A 400 4.58 -28.10 -6.46
N VAL A 401 4.07 -29.05 -5.70
CA VAL A 401 4.36 -30.47 -5.88
C VAL A 401 3.05 -31.23 -6.05
N LEU A 402 2.90 -31.84 -7.21
CA LEU A 402 1.96 -32.93 -7.41
C LEU A 402 2.72 -34.25 -7.33
N TRP A 403 2.14 -35.27 -6.73
CA TRP A 403 2.69 -36.63 -6.81
C TRP A 403 1.55 -37.63 -6.93
N LEU A 404 1.77 -38.72 -7.65
CA LEU A 404 0.82 -39.82 -7.64
C LEU A 404 0.95 -40.54 -6.29
N ALA A 405 -0.14 -40.59 -5.51
CA ALA A 405 -0.14 -41.35 -4.26
C ALA A 405 -0.26 -42.85 -4.57
N CYS A 406 0.77 -43.60 -4.22
CA CYS A 406 0.79 -45.06 -4.35
C CYS A 406 0.00 -45.69 -3.21
N SER A 407 -1.33 -45.61 -3.29
CA SER A 407 -2.19 -46.25 -2.31
C SER A 407 -2.28 -47.75 -2.58
N ASP A 408 -2.77 -48.50 -1.62
CA ASP A 408 -2.94 -49.95 -1.71
C ASP A 408 -4.18 -50.33 -0.90
N LEU A 409 -4.99 -51.20 -1.47
CA LEU A 409 -6.24 -51.68 -0.89
C LEU A 409 -6.22 -53.21 -0.85
N GLY A 410 -7.23 -53.81 -0.22
CA GLY A 410 -7.39 -55.26 -0.28
C GLY A 410 -7.76 -55.74 -1.69
N ASP A 411 -7.85 -57.04 -1.82
CA ASP A 411 -8.10 -57.74 -3.09
C ASP A 411 -9.21 -58.80 -2.99
N ALA A 412 -9.94 -58.81 -1.86
CA ALA A 412 -11.04 -59.72 -1.62
C ALA A 412 -12.26 -59.36 -2.49
N PRO A 413 -13.07 -60.35 -2.92
CA PRO A 413 -14.24 -60.07 -3.74
C PRO A 413 -15.25 -59.21 -2.97
N ASP A 414 -15.79 -58.18 -3.60
CA ASP A 414 -16.67 -57.21 -2.95
C ASP A 414 -17.86 -56.85 -3.83
N SER A 415 -19.09 -57.15 -3.38
CA SER A 415 -20.32 -56.79 -4.12
C SER A 415 -20.78 -55.35 -3.87
N THR A 416 -20.10 -54.61 -3.00
CA THR A 416 -20.39 -53.19 -2.69
C THR A 416 -19.62 -52.22 -3.62
N ASN A 417 -19.03 -52.76 -4.69
CA ASN A 417 -18.22 -52.06 -5.68
C ASN A 417 -18.98 -50.97 -6.47
N HIS A 418 -18.22 -50.09 -7.13
CA HIS A 418 -18.76 -48.95 -7.87
C HIS A 418 -19.65 -49.33 -9.06
N ALA A 419 -19.48 -50.54 -9.61
CA ALA A 419 -20.32 -51.04 -10.69
C ALA A 419 -21.64 -51.64 -10.20
N GLY A 420 -21.84 -51.81 -8.88
CA GLY A 420 -22.99 -52.51 -8.29
C GLY A 420 -23.09 -53.98 -8.73
N ALA A 421 -21.99 -54.57 -9.20
CA ALA A 421 -21.97 -55.93 -9.72
C ALA A 421 -21.82 -56.95 -8.58
N ALA A 422 -22.58 -58.04 -8.61
CA ALA A 422 -22.44 -59.10 -7.61
C ALA A 422 -21.13 -59.88 -7.83
N MET A 423 -20.30 -59.97 -6.78
CA MET A 423 -19.15 -60.86 -6.73
C MET A 423 -19.45 -62.07 -5.83
N LEU A 424 -18.78 -63.20 -6.03
CA LEU A 424 -18.98 -64.42 -5.26
C LEU A 424 -17.77 -64.71 -4.37
N ALA A 425 -18.03 -64.99 -3.09
CA ALA A 425 -17.03 -65.52 -2.17
C ALA A 425 -16.82 -67.02 -2.40
N TYR A 426 -17.93 -67.73 -2.65
CA TYR A 426 -17.98 -69.16 -2.91
C TYR A 426 -19.08 -69.46 -3.94
N PRO A 427 -19.13 -70.68 -4.52
CA PRO A 427 -20.24 -71.06 -5.39
C PRO A 427 -21.61 -70.79 -4.72
N GLY A 428 -22.41 -69.92 -5.34
CA GLY A 428 -23.74 -69.54 -4.85
C GLY A 428 -23.79 -68.57 -3.66
N THR A 429 -22.65 -68.09 -3.16
CA THR A 429 -22.57 -67.17 -2.00
C THR A 429 -21.96 -65.84 -2.41
N GLY A 430 -22.72 -64.75 -2.27
CA GLY A 430 -22.26 -63.39 -2.56
C GLY A 430 -21.13 -62.93 -1.64
N ALA A 431 -20.23 -62.11 -2.17
CA ALA A 431 -19.09 -61.58 -1.44
C ALA A 431 -19.39 -60.19 -0.87
N HIS A 432 -19.10 -59.99 0.40
CA HIS A 432 -19.28 -58.71 1.11
C HIS A 432 -18.04 -58.42 1.96
N TYR A 433 -16.86 -58.53 1.36
CA TYR A 433 -15.60 -58.17 2.00
C TYR A 433 -15.30 -56.72 1.65
N PRO A 434 -15.34 -55.77 2.62
CA PRO A 434 -15.07 -54.35 2.35
C PRO A 434 -13.67 -54.20 1.74
N THR A 435 -13.62 -53.94 0.44
CA THR A 435 -12.38 -53.90 -0.35
C THR A 435 -12.29 -52.58 -1.09
N VAL A 436 -13.42 -52.09 -1.61
CA VAL A 436 -13.52 -50.78 -2.27
C VAL A 436 -13.60 -49.67 -1.24
N PHE A 437 -12.82 -48.59 -1.40
CA PHE A 437 -12.66 -47.51 -0.42
C PHE A 437 -13.68 -46.37 -0.59
N ASP A 438 -13.88 -45.85 -1.80
CA ASP A 438 -14.72 -44.66 -2.04
C ASP A 438 -16.23 -44.94 -2.16
N VAL A 439 -16.73 -45.87 -1.33
CA VAL A 439 -18.17 -46.23 -1.25
C VAL A 439 -18.81 -45.69 0.04
N ALA A 440 -20.13 -45.79 0.21
CA ALA A 440 -20.78 -45.31 1.43
C ALA A 440 -20.38 -46.17 2.66
N ALA A 441 -20.15 -45.54 3.82
CA ALA A 441 -19.96 -46.29 5.06
C ALA A 441 -21.24 -47.07 5.42
N PRO A 442 -21.15 -48.30 5.98
CA PRO A 442 -19.98 -48.91 6.62
C PRO A 442 -19.08 -49.78 5.71
N GLU A 443 -19.38 -49.88 4.41
CA GLU A 443 -18.84 -50.92 3.51
C GLU A 443 -17.46 -50.57 2.90
N ARG A 444 -16.73 -49.61 3.50
CA ARG A 444 -15.44 -49.14 2.96
C ARG A 444 -14.29 -50.09 3.31
N GLY A 445 -13.53 -50.47 2.30
CA GLY A 445 -12.28 -51.21 2.47
C GLY A 445 -11.14 -50.39 3.07
N PRO A 446 -10.12 -51.05 3.65
CA PRO A 446 -8.93 -50.39 4.18
C PRO A 446 -8.03 -49.89 3.04
N LYS A 447 -7.65 -48.61 3.09
CA LYS A 447 -6.72 -48.00 2.13
C LYS A 447 -5.46 -47.50 2.81
N HIS A 448 -4.31 -47.94 2.33
CA HIS A 448 -2.99 -47.52 2.80
C HIS A 448 -2.36 -46.56 1.79
N LEU A 449 -2.31 -45.27 2.11
CA LEU A 449 -1.75 -44.24 1.20
C LEU A 449 -0.24 -44.34 0.97
N ARG A 450 0.49 -45.09 1.81
CA ARG A 450 1.95 -45.26 1.79
C ARG A 450 2.35 -46.66 2.28
N PRO A 451 2.12 -47.71 1.49
CA PRO A 451 2.32 -49.11 1.89
C PRO A 451 3.79 -49.56 1.78
N ARG A 452 4.61 -48.94 0.93
CA ARG A 452 5.99 -49.40 0.67
C ARG A 452 6.95 -49.43 1.86
N PRO A 453 6.86 -48.54 2.88
CA PRO A 453 7.68 -48.66 4.07
C PRO A 453 7.39 -49.94 4.89
N PHE A 454 6.15 -50.44 4.87
CA PHE A 454 5.68 -51.64 5.57
C PHE A 454 4.55 -52.31 4.78
N HIS A 455 4.81 -53.48 4.20
CA HIS A 455 3.80 -54.21 3.43
C HIS A 455 3.90 -55.71 3.67
N LEU A 456 2.82 -56.41 3.35
CA LEU A 456 2.82 -57.86 3.25
C LEU A 456 3.44 -58.26 1.91
N GLY A 457 4.01 -59.48 1.83
CA GLY A 457 4.46 -60.02 0.55
C GLY A 457 5.79 -59.47 0.04
N ARG A 458 5.98 -59.51 -1.28
CA ARG A 458 7.24 -59.18 -1.98
C ARG A 458 7.25 -57.76 -2.56
N GLY A 459 6.09 -57.11 -2.63
CA GLY A 459 5.93 -55.77 -3.17
C GLY A 459 4.51 -55.29 -2.95
N VAL A 460 4.20 -54.15 -3.56
CA VAL A 460 2.88 -53.51 -3.55
C VAL A 460 2.58 -53.10 -4.97
N THR A 461 1.37 -53.41 -5.41
CA THR A 461 0.79 -53.09 -6.72
C THR A 461 -0.14 -51.92 -6.52
N ALA A 462 0.47 -50.74 -6.40
CA ALA A 462 -0.24 -49.57 -5.92
C ALA A 462 -1.42 -49.19 -6.82
N GLU A 463 -2.56 -48.91 -6.23
CA GLU A 463 -3.81 -48.56 -6.90
C GLU A 463 -4.54 -47.44 -6.17
N ALA A 464 -5.26 -46.62 -6.94
CA ALA A 464 -6.07 -45.55 -6.36
C ALA A 464 -7.36 -46.09 -5.73
N GLU A 465 -7.89 -47.20 -6.25
CA GLU A 465 -9.14 -47.84 -5.85
C GLU A 465 -9.14 -49.30 -6.32
N ALA A 466 -9.80 -50.20 -5.59
CA ALA A 466 -9.70 -51.65 -5.85
C ALA A 466 -10.39 -52.11 -7.14
N ASP A 467 -11.35 -51.35 -7.65
CA ASP A 467 -12.20 -51.70 -8.79
C ASP A 467 -12.27 -50.61 -9.87
N LEU A 468 -11.62 -49.45 -9.68
CA LEU A 468 -11.63 -48.32 -10.60
C LEU A 468 -10.26 -47.66 -10.81
N GLY A 469 -10.12 -47.05 -11.99
CA GLY A 469 -9.00 -46.16 -12.29
C GLY A 469 -7.74 -46.89 -12.72
N PHE A 470 -6.60 -46.23 -12.52
CA PHE A 470 -5.28 -46.71 -12.90
C PHE A 470 -4.56 -47.32 -11.69
N ASP A 471 -3.84 -48.38 -11.95
CA ASP A 471 -3.01 -49.16 -11.05
C ASP A 471 -1.55 -49.16 -11.56
N GLN A 472 -0.63 -49.66 -10.73
CA GLN A 472 0.78 -49.70 -11.07
C GLN A 472 1.13 -50.75 -12.15
N ASP A 473 0.31 -51.79 -12.31
CA ASP A 473 0.62 -52.97 -13.12
C ASP A 473 -0.39 -53.27 -14.24
N GLY A 474 -1.38 -52.41 -14.44
CA GLY A 474 -2.44 -52.51 -15.45
C GLY A 474 -3.68 -53.29 -15.00
N VAL A 475 -3.71 -53.80 -13.76
CA VAL A 475 -4.83 -54.59 -13.24
C VAL A 475 -5.26 -54.20 -11.82
N ASN A 476 -6.50 -53.71 -11.67
CA ASN A 476 -7.09 -53.41 -10.37
C ASN A 476 -7.18 -54.68 -9.50
N ASN A 477 -7.13 -54.52 -8.19
CA ASN A 477 -7.16 -55.63 -7.23
C ASN A 477 -8.37 -56.55 -7.41
N ILE A 478 -9.52 -56.00 -7.84
CA ILE A 478 -10.71 -56.77 -8.23
C ILE A 478 -11.29 -56.32 -9.58
N ARG A 479 -11.91 -57.27 -10.29
CA ARG A 479 -12.72 -57.01 -11.49
C ARG A 479 -14.16 -57.48 -11.28
N PRO A 480 -15.08 -56.59 -10.84
CA PRO A 480 -16.45 -56.97 -10.50
C PRO A 480 -17.22 -57.60 -11.66
N ALA A 481 -17.15 -57.02 -12.86
CA ALA A 481 -17.87 -57.53 -14.04
C ALA A 481 -17.42 -58.93 -14.47
N ALA A 482 -16.15 -59.29 -14.21
CA ALA A 482 -15.60 -60.61 -14.48
C ALA A 482 -15.65 -61.54 -13.26
N ASN A 483 -16.19 -61.08 -12.12
CA ASN A 483 -16.17 -61.78 -10.84
C ASN A 483 -14.79 -62.35 -10.50
N THR A 484 -13.73 -61.54 -10.68
CA THR A 484 -12.34 -61.98 -10.50
C THR A 484 -11.65 -61.16 -9.39
N PRO A 485 -11.43 -61.75 -8.20
CA PRO A 485 -10.63 -61.12 -7.12
C PRO A 485 -9.15 -61.55 -7.16
N ASN A 486 -8.34 -61.01 -6.22
CA ASN A 486 -6.93 -61.34 -6.01
C ASN A 486 -6.07 -61.25 -7.28
N LEU A 487 -5.98 -60.03 -7.81
CA LEU A 487 -5.34 -59.78 -9.10
C LEU A 487 -3.95 -59.19 -9.03
N ASP A 488 -3.55 -58.65 -7.88
CA ASP A 488 -2.38 -57.80 -7.75
C ASP A 488 -1.16 -58.58 -7.21
N LYS A 489 -1.37 -59.67 -6.46
CA LYS A 489 -0.46 -60.82 -6.19
C LYS A 489 0.93 -60.50 -5.62
N ARG A 490 1.28 -59.23 -5.43
CA ARG A 490 2.63 -58.80 -5.05
C ARG A 490 2.75 -58.61 -3.55
N ASP A 491 1.66 -58.22 -2.91
CA ASP A 491 1.55 -57.99 -1.47
C ASP A 491 1.06 -59.25 -0.71
N ASP A 492 0.91 -60.38 -1.41
CA ASP A 492 0.64 -61.71 -0.85
C ASP A 492 1.70 -62.15 0.19
N GLY A 493 1.49 -61.77 1.45
CA GLY A 493 2.39 -62.07 2.57
C GLY A 493 2.18 -63.43 3.20
N LEU A 494 1.06 -64.10 2.92
CA LEU A 494 0.74 -65.38 3.54
C LEU A 494 1.59 -66.51 2.95
N LEU A 495 2.52 -67.06 3.74
CA LEU A 495 3.29 -68.24 3.36
C LEU A 495 2.50 -69.49 3.80
N ALA A 496 1.67 -69.98 2.88
CA ALA A 496 0.77 -71.15 2.96
C ALA A 496 0.78 -71.96 4.27
N PRO A 497 -0.26 -71.84 5.13
CA PRO A 497 -0.52 -72.82 6.17
C PRO A 497 -1.07 -74.12 5.55
N SER A 498 -0.75 -75.27 6.14
CA SER A 498 -1.17 -76.58 5.61
C SER A 498 -2.66 -76.90 5.81
N SER A 499 -3.34 -76.25 6.76
CA SER A 499 -4.80 -76.32 7.00
C SER A 499 -5.23 -75.46 8.18
N PHE A 500 -6.46 -74.93 8.19
CA PHE A 500 -7.11 -74.42 9.41
C PHE A 500 -8.10 -75.46 9.95
N ALA A 501 -7.68 -76.23 10.95
CA ALA A 501 -8.58 -77.16 11.63
C ALA A 501 -9.53 -76.41 12.60
N HIS A 502 -10.80 -76.81 12.61
CA HIS A 502 -11.81 -76.24 13.50
C HIS A 502 -11.42 -76.44 14.97
N CYS A 503 -11.52 -75.37 15.77
CA CYS A 503 -11.18 -75.36 17.20
C CYS A 503 -9.74 -75.78 17.53
N GLN A 504 -8.77 -75.51 16.65
CA GLN A 504 -7.35 -75.78 16.90
C GLN A 504 -6.52 -74.50 16.79
N ILE A 505 -5.44 -74.42 17.58
CA ILE A 505 -4.42 -73.39 17.42
C ILE A 505 -3.65 -73.70 16.14
N ASN A 506 -3.60 -72.73 15.22
CA ASN A 506 -2.79 -72.81 14.01
C ASN A 506 -1.65 -71.79 14.08
N THR A 507 -0.52 -72.16 13.50
CA THR A 507 0.61 -71.25 13.31
C THR A 507 0.71 -70.88 11.84
N MET A 508 0.69 -69.57 11.55
CA MET A 508 0.84 -69.02 10.21
C MET A 508 2.18 -68.33 10.08
N LYS A 509 2.83 -68.50 8.93
CA LYS A 509 4.02 -67.72 8.58
C LYS A 509 3.60 -66.57 7.69
N ILE A 510 3.84 -65.35 8.15
CA ILE A 510 3.60 -64.13 7.39
C ILE A 510 4.93 -63.52 6.99
N ARG A 511 5.04 -63.13 5.73
CA ARG A 511 6.12 -62.30 5.22
C ARG A 511 5.73 -60.84 5.35
N VAL A 512 6.52 -60.10 6.12
CA VAL A 512 6.43 -58.65 6.24
C VAL A 512 7.70 -58.06 5.66
N SER A 513 7.54 -57.11 4.73
CA SER A 513 8.63 -56.37 4.10
C SER A 513 8.70 -54.97 4.70
N ILE A 514 9.88 -54.61 5.21
CA ILE A 514 10.16 -53.31 5.85
C ILE A 514 11.36 -52.68 5.16
N SER A 515 11.24 -51.41 4.74
CA SER A 515 12.34 -50.73 4.05
C SER A 515 13.50 -50.42 5.03
N PRO A 516 14.77 -50.47 4.59
CA PRO A 516 15.91 -50.11 5.44
C PRO A 516 15.81 -48.70 6.04
N ALA A 517 15.25 -47.75 5.26
CA ALA A 517 15.01 -46.39 5.72
C ALA A 517 13.95 -46.34 6.84
N ALA A 518 12.90 -47.16 6.77
CA ALA A 518 11.90 -47.27 7.83
C ALA A 518 12.53 -47.89 9.10
N VAL A 519 13.34 -48.94 8.97
CA VAL A 519 14.06 -49.52 10.13
C VAL A 519 14.89 -48.47 10.85
N ALA A 520 15.60 -47.61 10.11
CA ALA A 520 16.40 -46.53 10.69
C ALA A 520 15.55 -45.40 11.32
N ALA A 521 14.41 -45.06 10.71
CA ALA A 521 13.58 -43.93 11.14
C ALA A 521 12.68 -44.24 12.34
N PHE A 522 12.22 -45.49 12.48
CA PHE A 522 11.17 -45.83 13.46
C PHE A 522 11.69 -46.23 14.86
N GLY A 523 13.00 -46.41 15.05
CA GLY A 523 13.58 -46.69 16.38
C GLY A 523 12.91 -47.87 17.09
N GLN A 524 12.41 -47.66 18.32
CA GLN A 524 11.68 -48.67 19.14
C GLN A 524 10.14 -48.58 19.05
N ASN A 525 9.57 -47.91 18.04
CA ASN A 525 8.12 -47.82 17.90
C ASN A 525 7.46 -49.18 17.57
N LYS A 526 6.22 -49.38 18.02
CA LYS A 526 5.45 -50.61 17.80
C LYS A 526 4.59 -50.50 16.54
N GLY A 527 4.68 -51.50 15.66
CA GLY A 527 3.71 -51.73 14.58
C GLY A 527 2.65 -52.75 15.02
N TYR A 528 1.50 -52.76 14.31
CA TYR A 528 0.41 -53.70 14.56
C TYR A 528 0.18 -54.54 13.30
N LEU A 529 0.05 -55.86 13.48
CA LEU A 529 -0.43 -56.78 12.46
C LEU A 529 -1.79 -57.28 12.93
N ASN A 530 -2.85 -56.88 12.22
CA ASN A 530 -4.20 -57.37 12.47
C ASN A 530 -4.50 -58.48 11.47
N VAL A 531 -4.89 -59.65 11.96
CA VAL A 531 -5.25 -60.80 11.12
C VAL A 531 -6.72 -61.12 11.38
N TRP A 532 -7.51 -61.14 10.30
CA TRP A 532 -8.91 -61.53 10.29
C TRP A 532 -8.99 -62.88 9.56
N VAL A 533 -9.60 -63.90 10.18
CA VAL A 533 -9.72 -65.27 9.65
C VAL A 533 -11.19 -65.68 9.65
#